data_AF-A0A9P9YT24-F1
#
_entry.id   AF-A0A9P9YT24-F1
#
_cell.length_a   1.000
_cell.length_b   1.000
_cell.length_c   1.000
_cell.angle_alpha   90.00
_cell.angle_beta   90.00
_cell.angle_gamma   90.00
#
_symmetry.space_group_name_H-M   'P 1'
#
loop_
_entity.id
_entity.type
_entity.pdbx_description
1 polymer ?
#
loop_
_entity_poly.entity_id
_entity_poly.type
_entity_poly.pdbx_seq_one_letter_code
_entity_poly.pdbx_strand_id
1 'polypeptide(L)'
;MQELREGRRASHTAPQVLFSHREPPLELANTDARVGDNIGYVTFVLFPRHTNKETRDNTINLIHMFRDYLHYHIKCSKAYIHSRMRAKTSDFLKVLNRARPEPKNTEKKTITGRTFKRIE
;
A
#
# COMPACT_ATOMS: atom_id res chain seq x y z
N MET A 1 -4.89 3.72 -9.77
CA MET A 1 -5.81 4.21 -10.82
C MET A 1 -5.75 3.35 -12.08
N GLN A 2 -4.56 2.91 -12.52
CA GLN A 2 -4.43 1.97 -13.65
C GLN A 2 -5.30 0.71 -13.50
N GLU A 3 -5.23 0.02 -12.36
CA GLU A 3 -6.06 -1.18 -12.09
C GLU A 3 -7.58 -0.91 -12.23
N LEU A 4 -8.05 0.26 -11.80
CA LEU A 4 -9.45 0.66 -11.94
C LEU A 4 -9.83 0.91 -13.40
N ARG A 5 -8.93 1.51 -14.20
CA ARG A 5 -9.12 1.68 -15.66
C ARG A 5 -9.21 0.34 -16.38
N GLU A 6 -8.47 -0.66 -15.91
CA GLU A 6 -8.48 -2.02 -16.44
C GLU A 6 -9.54 -2.93 -15.81
N GLY A 7 -10.37 -2.42 -14.89
CA GLY A 7 -11.32 -3.20 -14.11
C GLY A 7 -12.34 -3.99 -14.93
N ARG A 8 -12.61 -3.58 -16.18
CA ARG A 8 -13.47 -4.34 -17.11
C ARG A 8 -12.87 -5.67 -17.56
N ARG A 9 -11.59 -5.92 -17.32
CA ARG A 9 -10.97 -7.25 -17.48
C ARG A 9 -11.51 -8.26 -16.46
N ALA A 10 -11.81 -7.82 -15.24
CA ALA A 10 -12.36 -8.67 -14.19
C ALA A 10 -13.89 -8.83 -14.31
N SER A 11 -14.58 -7.76 -14.71
CA SER A 11 -16.02 -7.81 -14.96
C SER A 11 -16.39 -7.00 -16.19
N HIS A 12 -16.74 -7.69 -17.27
CA HIS A 12 -17.11 -7.06 -18.54
C HIS A 12 -18.33 -6.14 -18.43
N THR A 13 -19.22 -6.41 -17.47
CA THR A 13 -20.46 -5.67 -17.24
C THR A 13 -20.28 -4.48 -16.30
N ALA A 14 -19.13 -4.32 -15.65
CA ALA A 14 -18.86 -3.21 -14.75
C ALA A 14 -18.78 -1.85 -15.45
N PRO A 15 -19.00 -0.74 -14.73
CA PRO A 15 -18.76 0.62 -15.24
C PRO A 15 -17.35 0.78 -15.82
N GLN A 16 -17.24 1.53 -16.91
CA GLN A 16 -15.93 1.94 -17.40
C GLN A 16 -15.41 3.09 -16.54
N VAL A 17 -14.12 3.05 -16.20
CA VAL A 17 -13.46 4.09 -15.42
C VAL A 17 -12.37 4.74 -16.26
N LEU A 18 -12.41 6.06 -16.35
CA LEU A 18 -11.36 6.88 -16.96
C LEU A 18 -10.66 7.68 -15.85
N PHE A 19 -9.38 7.96 -16.07
CA PHE A 19 -8.58 8.75 -15.15
C PHE A 19 -7.80 9.78 -15.94
N SER A 20 -7.92 11.04 -15.55
CA SER A 20 -7.09 12.15 -16.05
C SER A 20 -6.28 12.71 -14.89
N HIS A 21 -4.99 12.94 -15.12
CA HIS A 21 -4.10 13.53 -14.14
C HIS A 21 -3.84 14.99 -14.50
N ARG A 22 -3.82 15.87 -13.49
CA ARG A 22 -3.57 17.31 -13.58
C ARG A 22 -4.66 18.11 -14.26
N GLU A 23 -5.05 17.70 -15.46
CA GLU A 23 -6.01 18.41 -16.30
C GLU A 23 -7.41 17.77 -16.20
N PRO A 24 -8.47 18.59 -16.15
CA PRO A 24 -9.83 18.08 -16.22
C PRO A 24 -10.12 17.47 -17.59
N PRO A 25 -11.07 16.51 -17.66
CA PRO A 25 -11.57 16.00 -18.93
C PRO A 25 -12.26 17.11 -19.74
N LEU A 26 -12.29 16.97 -21.07
CA LEU A 26 -12.81 17.98 -22.01
C LEU A 26 -14.27 18.37 -21.75
N GLU A 27 -15.06 17.46 -21.18
CA GLU A 27 -16.45 17.69 -20.79
C GLU A 27 -16.59 18.74 -19.68
N LEU A 28 -15.52 19.00 -18.93
CA LEU A 28 -15.42 20.07 -17.93
C LEU A 28 -14.66 21.29 -18.45
N ALA A 29 -14.37 21.36 -19.75
CA ALA A 29 -13.77 22.55 -20.36
C ALA A 29 -14.70 23.77 -20.19
N ASN A 30 -14.10 24.94 -20.01
CA ASN A 30 -14.80 26.21 -19.75
C ASN A 30 -15.58 26.26 -18.42
N THR A 31 -15.28 25.37 -17.48
CA THR A 31 -15.75 25.46 -16.09
C THR A 31 -14.63 25.97 -15.17
N ASP A 32 -14.92 26.18 -13.89
CA ASP A 32 -13.93 26.49 -12.85
C ASP A 32 -13.16 25.25 -12.35
N ALA A 33 -13.12 24.18 -13.16
CA ALA A 33 -12.38 22.96 -12.87
C ALA A 33 -10.89 23.25 -12.62
N ARG A 34 -10.41 22.81 -11.46
CA ARG A 34 -9.05 23.08 -11.00
C ARG A 34 -8.01 22.25 -11.76
N VAL A 35 -6.92 22.90 -12.13
CA VAL A 35 -5.73 22.25 -12.72
C VAL A 35 -4.62 22.22 -11.68
N GLY A 36 -3.86 21.11 -11.60
CA GLY A 36 -2.66 21.07 -10.77
C GLY A 36 -2.07 19.68 -10.55
N ASP A 37 -0.79 19.62 -10.17
CA ASP A 37 -0.04 18.37 -10.02
C ASP A 37 -0.58 17.40 -8.98
N ASN A 38 -1.31 17.91 -7.98
CA ASN A 38 -1.92 17.10 -6.92
C ASN A 38 -3.41 16.80 -7.16
N ILE A 39 -3.89 17.07 -8.38
CA ILE A 39 -5.30 16.89 -8.77
C ILE A 39 -5.40 15.72 -9.75
N GLY A 40 -6.44 14.90 -9.55
CA GLY A 40 -6.78 13.80 -10.43
C GLY A 40 -8.29 13.70 -10.59
N TYR A 41 -8.73 13.56 -11.82
CA TYR A 41 -10.14 13.40 -12.19
C TYR A 41 -10.43 11.93 -12.47
N VAL A 42 -11.51 11.42 -11.87
CA VAL A 42 -11.98 10.04 -12.06
C VAL A 42 -13.37 10.09 -12.64
N THR A 43 -13.55 9.52 -13.82
CA THR A 43 -14.83 9.52 -14.53
C THR A 43 -15.37 8.10 -14.58
N PHE A 44 -16.59 7.91 -14.05
CA PHE A 44 -17.33 6.67 -14.16
C PHE A 44 -18.37 6.78 -15.28
N VAL A 45 -18.30 5.88 -16.27
CA VAL A 45 -19.30 5.78 -17.33
C VAL A 45 -20.33 4.73 -16.94
N LEU A 46 -21.53 5.19 -16.60
CA LEU A 46 -22.65 4.34 -16.23
C LEU A 46 -23.55 4.08 -17.45
N PHE A 47 -24.06 2.85 -17.55
CA PHE A 47 -25.00 2.42 -18.57
C PHE A 47 -26.36 2.14 -17.91
N PRO A 48 -27.46 1.99 -18.68
CA PRO A 48 -28.79 1.72 -18.12
C PRO A 48 -28.85 0.55 -17.12
N ARG A 49 -27.98 -0.46 -17.29
CA ARG A 49 -27.84 -1.58 -16.35
C ARG A 49 -27.37 -1.19 -14.93
N HIS A 50 -26.70 -0.05 -14.79
CA HIS A 50 -26.21 0.50 -13.52
C HIS A 50 -27.18 1.51 -12.89
N THR A 51 -28.07 2.10 -13.70
CA THR A 51 -28.96 3.19 -13.28
C THR A 51 -30.44 2.78 -13.26
N ASN A 52 -30.76 1.52 -13.56
CA ASN A 52 -32.12 1.00 -13.50
C ASN A 52 -32.65 1.03 -12.06
N LYS A 53 -33.98 1.00 -11.89
CA LYS A 53 -34.62 1.17 -10.58
C LYS A 53 -34.21 0.11 -9.55
N GLU A 54 -33.84 -1.08 -10.01
CA GLU A 54 -33.44 -2.21 -9.16
C GLU A 54 -32.03 -2.07 -8.61
N THR A 55 -31.08 -1.56 -9.42
CA THR A 55 -29.66 -1.47 -9.06
C THR A 55 -29.23 -0.08 -8.61
N ARG A 56 -30.05 0.95 -8.86
CA ARG A 56 -29.76 2.36 -8.60
C ARG A 56 -29.24 2.61 -7.19
N ASP A 57 -29.92 2.08 -6.17
CA ASP A 57 -29.59 2.38 -4.78
C ASP A 57 -28.22 1.79 -4.41
N ASN A 58 -27.91 0.58 -4.90
CA ASN A 58 -26.59 -0.02 -4.74
C ASN A 58 -25.50 0.77 -5.49
N THR A 59 -25.78 1.19 -6.73
CA THR A 59 -24.84 2.01 -7.52
C THR A 59 -24.52 3.33 -6.83
N ILE A 60 -25.54 4.02 -6.28
CA ILE A 60 -25.35 5.25 -5.49
C ILE A 60 -24.48 4.95 -4.27
N ASN A 61 -24.75 3.84 -3.57
CA ASN A 61 -24.00 3.45 -2.39
C ASN A 61 -22.49 3.26 -2.66
N LEU A 62 -22.16 2.63 -3.79
CA LEU A 62 -20.77 2.40 -4.18
C LEU A 62 -20.07 3.68 -4.66
N ILE A 63 -20.76 4.51 -5.45
CA ILE A 63 -20.15 5.70 -6.06
C ILE A 63 -19.90 6.80 -5.03
N HIS A 64 -20.84 7.06 -4.12
CA HIS A 64 -20.65 8.14 -3.14
C HIS A 64 -19.50 7.85 -2.16
N MET A 65 -19.26 6.57 -1.85
CA MET A 65 -18.15 6.14 -1.00
C MET A 65 -16.81 6.01 -1.73
N PHE A 66 -16.78 6.10 -3.06
CA PHE A 66 -15.59 5.76 -3.85
C PHE A 66 -14.36 6.58 -3.46
N ARG A 67 -14.52 7.89 -3.20
CA ARG A 67 -13.41 8.76 -2.80
C ARG A 67 -12.75 8.24 -1.53
N ASP A 68 -13.55 7.99 -0.51
CA ASP A 68 -13.03 7.57 0.79
C ASP A 68 -12.50 6.15 0.73
N TYR A 69 -13.14 5.27 -0.05
CA TYR A 69 -12.64 3.95 -0.38
C TYR A 69 -11.23 3.99 -1.00
N LEU A 70 -11.03 4.83 -2.02
CA LEU A 70 -9.72 4.95 -2.68
C LEU A 70 -8.66 5.48 -1.71
N HIS A 71 -8.96 6.55 -0.98
CA HIS A 71 -8.03 7.13 -0.02
C HIS A 71 -7.77 6.22 1.19
N TYR A 72 -8.72 5.39 1.58
CA TYR A 72 -8.56 4.37 2.61
C TYR A 72 -7.59 3.29 2.13
N HIS A 73 -7.82 2.70 0.95
CA HIS A 73 -6.97 1.65 0.41
C HIS A 73 -5.54 2.11 0.11
N ILE A 74 -5.33 3.36 -0.28
CA ILE A 74 -3.98 3.94 -0.38
C ILE A 74 -3.28 3.95 0.99
N LYS A 75 -3.97 4.36 2.06
CA LYS A 75 -3.40 4.36 3.42
C LYS A 75 -3.11 2.94 3.91
N CYS A 76 -4.03 2.00 3.70
CA CYS A 76 -3.82 0.59 4.03
C CYS A 76 -2.62 0.00 3.29
N SER A 77 -2.46 0.32 2.00
CA SER A 77 -1.30 -0.13 1.21
C SER A 77 0.01 0.39 1.78
N LYS A 78 0.07 1.67 2.19
CA LYS A 78 1.25 2.22 2.88
C LYS A 78 1.54 1.48 4.19
N ALA A 79 0.52 1.22 5.00
CA ALA A 79 0.68 0.48 6.26
C ALA A 79 1.20 -0.95 6.00
N TYR A 80 0.70 -1.63 4.98
CA TYR A 80 1.17 -2.95 4.58
C TYR A 80 2.64 -2.93 4.13
N ILE A 81 3.03 -1.94 3.32
CA ILE A 81 4.44 -1.75 2.92
C ILE A 81 5.32 -1.48 4.14
N HIS A 82 4.87 -0.67 5.11
CA HIS A 82 5.60 -0.47 6.37
C HIS A 82 5.83 -1.79 7.11
N SER A 83 4.83 -2.67 7.19
CA SER A 83 4.98 -4.00 7.82
C SER A 83 6.02 -4.85 7.09
N ARG A 84 6.02 -4.85 5.75
CA ARG A 84 7.03 -5.58 4.95
C ARG A 84 8.44 -5.00 5.13
N MET A 85 8.58 -3.68 5.18
CA MET A 85 9.85 -3.03 5.44
C MET A 85 10.39 -3.43 6.81
N ARG A 86 9.56 -3.41 7.87
CA ARG A 86 9.97 -3.85 9.22
C ARG A 86 10.45 -5.29 9.24
N ALA A 87 9.74 -6.20 8.56
CA ALA A 87 10.15 -7.60 8.46
C ALA A 87 11.55 -7.72 7.81
N LYS A 88 11.78 -7.00 6.71
CA LYS A 88 13.09 -7.00 6.04
C LYS A 88 14.19 -6.34 6.85
N THR A 89 13.90 -5.24 7.54
CA THR A 89 14.86 -4.63 8.47
C THR A 89 15.23 -5.61 9.59
N SER A 90 14.26 -6.34 10.14
CA SER A 90 14.53 -7.38 11.14
C SER A 90 15.46 -8.48 10.60
N ASP A 91 15.24 -8.93 9.36
CA ASP A 91 16.12 -9.90 8.70
C ASP A 91 17.55 -9.36 8.54
N PHE A 92 17.71 -8.10 8.09
CA PHE A 92 19.01 -7.47 7.96
C PHE A 92 19.72 -7.29 9.32
N LEU A 93 18.99 -6.94 10.37
CA LEU A 93 19.55 -6.86 11.72
C LEU A 93 20.06 -8.22 12.21
N LYS A 94 19.38 -9.33 11.89
CA LYS A 94 19.86 -10.68 12.22
C LYS A 94 21.19 -10.99 11.50
N VAL A 95 21.30 -10.63 10.23
CA VAL A 95 22.55 -10.80 9.46
C VAL A 95 23.68 -9.98 10.06
N LEU A 96 23.43 -8.71 10.38
CA LEU A 96 24.42 -7.84 11.04
C LEU A 96 24.86 -8.38 12.41
N ASN A 97 23.92 -8.85 13.22
CA ASN A 97 24.24 -9.42 14.52
C ASN A 97 25.05 -10.72 14.41
N ARG A 98 24.80 -11.55 13.39
CA ARG A 98 25.61 -12.74 13.11
C ARG A 98 27.03 -12.39 12.63
N ALA A 99 27.21 -11.25 11.97
CA ALA A 99 28.52 -10.80 11.52
C ALA A 99 29.37 -10.23 12.67
N ARG A 100 28.79 -9.96 13.85
CA ARG A 100 29.58 -9.57 15.03
C ARG A 100 30.40 -10.78 15.50
N PRO A 101 31.73 -10.62 15.68
CA PRO A 101 32.54 -11.67 16.27
C PRO A 101 31.98 -12.05 17.64
N GLU A 102 31.78 -13.34 17.90
CA GLU A 102 31.46 -13.78 19.25
C GLU A 102 32.58 -13.31 20.19
N PRO A 103 32.25 -12.78 21.37
CA PRO A 103 33.28 -12.51 22.37
C PRO A 103 34.00 -13.83 22.61
N LYS A 104 35.31 -13.87 22.33
CA LYS A 104 36.13 -15.04 22.64
C LYS A 104 35.84 -15.37 24.10
N ASN A 105 35.30 -16.57 24.34
CA ASN A 105 35.26 -17.15 25.66
C ASN A 105 36.72 -17.43 26.03
N THR A 106 37.44 -16.38 26.45
CA THR A 106 38.73 -16.53 27.09
C THR A 106 38.44 -17.26 28.38
N GLU A 107 38.69 -18.58 28.39
CA GLU A 107 38.97 -19.28 29.63
C GLU A 107 39.93 -18.39 30.41
N LYS A 108 39.48 -17.86 31.56
CA LYS A 108 40.33 -17.08 32.44
C LYS A 108 41.38 -18.04 33.02
N LYS A 109 42.46 -18.27 32.29
CA LYS A 109 43.62 -19.00 32.78
C LYS A 109 44.46 -18.06 33.62
N THR A 110 44.92 -18.55 34.76
CA THR A 110 45.97 -17.88 35.53
C THR A 110 47.24 -17.76 34.67
N ILE A 111 48.17 -16.84 35.00
CA ILE A 111 49.45 -16.66 34.28
C ILE A 111 50.21 -17.98 34.07
N THR A 112 49.98 -18.98 34.91
CA THR A 112 50.58 -20.33 34.85
C THR A 112 49.76 -21.37 34.06
N GLY A 113 48.69 -20.96 33.38
CA GLY A 113 47.88 -21.83 32.52
C GLY A 113 46.89 -22.75 33.25
N ARG A 114 46.75 -22.63 34.57
CA ARG A 114 45.85 -23.50 35.37
C ARG A 114 44.45 -22.89 35.48
N THR A 115 43.44 -23.73 35.27
CA THR A 115 42.01 -23.40 35.45
C THR A 115 41.65 -23.44 36.93
N PHE A 116 41.00 -22.40 37.45
CA PHE A 116 40.60 -22.34 38.86
C PHE A 116 39.45 -23.33 39.12
N LYS A 117 39.71 -24.41 39.86
CA LYS A 117 38.66 -25.30 40.39
C LYS A 117 38.24 -24.77 41.75
N ARG A 118 36.96 -24.37 41.88
CA ARG A 118 36.36 -24.08 43.18
C ARG A 118 36.07 -25.42 43.86
N ILE A 119 36.69 -25.67 44.99
CA ILE A 119 36.41 -26.82 45.85
C ILE A 119 35.17 -26.44 46.68
N GLU A 120 34.13 -27.27 46.64
CA GLU A 120 32.97 -27.19 47.55
C GLU A 120 33.35 -27.64 48.96
#